data_AF-A0A2V8NJJ0-F1
#
_entry.id   AF-A0A2V8NJJ0-F1
#
_cell.length_a   1.000
_cell.length_b   1.000
_cell.length_c   1.000
_cell.angle_alpha   90.00
_cell.angle_beta   90.00
_cell.angle_gamma   90.00
#
_symmetry.space_group_name_H-M   'P 1'
#
loop_
_entity.id
_entity.type
_entity.pdbx_description
1 polymer ?
#
loop_
_entity_poly.entity_id
_entity_poly.type
_entity_poly.pdbx_seq_one_letter_code
_entity_poly.pdbx_strand_id
1 'polypeptide(L)'
;MSTTTLIGQTKARLDNLAIQLQQSPGEWKGYVIIYGPRRVPQHLAHVRDYLVEKHGISSDRIVLVNGGHNKKVRTELWIVPTGAEPPKPDPNF
;
A
#
# COMPACT_ATOMS: atom_id res chain seq x y z
N MET A 1 -15.93 4.70 -23.02
CA MET A 1 -14.58 4.93 -22.46
C MET A 1 -14.77 5.63 -21.12
N SER A 2 -14.68 4.90 -20.01
CA SER A 2 -14.91 5.45 -18.67
C SER A 2 -13.60 5.41 -17.89
N THR A 3 -12.83 6.49 -17.95
CA THR A 3 -11.70 6.74 -17.06
C THR A 3 -12.23 7.26 -15.72
N THR A 4 -12.97 6.41 -15.01
CA THR A 4 -13.47 6.71 -13.66
C THR A 4 -12.32 6.54 -12.68
N THR A 5 -11.77 7.68 -12.26
CA THR A 5 -10.96 7.96 -11.06
C THR A 5 -10.75 6.78 -10.10
N LEU A 6 -9.69 6.01 -10.33
CA LEU A 6 -9.13 5.00 -9.39
C LEU A 6 -8.61 5.62 -8.06
N ILE A 7 -8.45 6.95 -8.00
CA ILE A 7 -7.86 7.67 -6.87
C ILE A 7 -8.77 7.58 -5.62
N GLY A 8 -10.09 7.62 -5.78
CA GLY A 8 -11.05 7.58 -4.66
C GLY A 8 -11.10 6.21 -3.97
N GLN A 9 -11.22 5.13 -4.74
CA GLN A 9 -11.24 3.76 -4.20
C GLN A 9 -9.92 3.35 -3.56
N THR A 10 -8.79 3.83 -4.11
CA THR A 10 -7.47 3.57 -3.54
C THR A 10 -7.31 4.25 -2.19
N LYS A 11 -7.77 5.51 -2.06
CA LYS A 11 -7.72 6.24 -0.78
C LYS A 11 -8.57 5.56 0.30
N ALA A 12 -9.81 5.18 0.00
CA ALA A 12 -10.67 4.49 0.97
C ALA A 12 -10.05 3.19 1.50
N ARG A 13 -9.38 2.42 0.64
CA ARG A 13 -8.66 1.20 1.06
C ARG A 13 -7.42 1.52 1.91
N LEU A 14 -6.71 2.59 1.61
CA LEU A 14 -5.59 3.06 2.43
C LEU A 14 -6.08 3.62 3.78
N ASP A 15 -7.24 4.27 3.82
CA ASP A 15 -7.87 4.73 5.06
C ASP A 15 -8.22 3.53 5.96
N ASN A 16 -8.82 2.48 5.39
CA ASN A 16 -9.11 1.23 6.13
C ASN A 16 -7.83 0.55 6.63
N LEU A 17 -6.75 0.55 5.84
CA LEU A 17 -5.45 0.06 6.28
C LEU A 17 -4.92 0.88 7.46
N ALA A 18 -4.98 2.21 7.37
CA ALA A 18 -4.51 3.10 8.44
C ALA A 18 -5.30 2.89 9.74
N ILE A 19 -6.63 2.77 9.66
CA ILE A 19 -7.49 2.48 10.82
C ILE A 19 -7.05 1.19 11.52
N GLN A 20 -6.84 0.10 10.77
CA GLN A 20 -6.44 -1.18 11.36
C GLN A 20 -5.05 -1.10 12.01
N LEU A 21 -4.11 -0.37 11.43
CA LEU A 21 -2.79 -0.17 12.03
C LEU A 21 -2.86 0.69 13.30
N GLN A 22 -3.71 1.72 13.33
CA GLN A 22 -3.91 2.56 14.52
C GLN A 22 -4.54 1.79 15.68
N GLN A 23 -5.50 0.91 15.40
CA GLN A 23 -6.22 0.13 16.41
C GLN A 23 -5.34 -0.90 17.14
N SER A 24 -4.23 -1.33 16.51
CA SER A 24 -3.33 -2.33 17.09
C SER A 24 -1.87 -1.88 16.96
N PRO A 25 -1.40 -0.93 17.79
CA PRO A 25 -0.03 -0.42 17.74
C PRO A 25 1.03 -1.49 18.01
N GLY A 26 2.05 -1.56 17.15
CA GLY A 26 3.19 -2.49 17.30
C GLY A 26 2.92 -3.96 16.90
N GLU A 27 1.67 -4.40 16.92
CA GLU A 27 1.29 -5.78 16.60
C GLU A 27 1.30 -6.09 15.09
N TRP A 28 1.01 -5.10 14.25
CA TRP A 28 0.84 -5.30 12.81
C TRP A 28 1.66 -4.31 11.98
N LYS A 29 2.04 -4.77 10.78
CA LYS A 29 2.64 -3.99 9.71
C LYS A 29 1.72 -3.97 8.49
N GLY A 30 1.65 -2.82 7.83
CA GLY A 30 0.97 -2.65 6.56
C GLY A 30 1.95 -2.83 5.41
N TYR A 31 1.65 -3.72 4.47
CA TYR A 31 2.39 -3.84 3.22
C TYR A 31 1.57 -3.29 2.08
N VAL A 32 2.18 -2.44 1.27
CA VAL A 32 1.60 -1.92 0.03
C VAL A 32 2.49 -2.35 -1.12
N ILE A 33 1.97 -3.22 -1.98
CA ILE A 33 2.67 -3.67 -3.17
C ILE A 33 2.04 -2.98 -4.37
N ILE A 34 2.82 -2.21 -5.13
CA ILE A 34 2.35 -1.51 -6.31
C ILE A 34 3.03 -2.10 -7.55
N TYR A 35 2.22 -2.54 -8.50
CA TYR A 35 2.63 -3.00 -9.82
C TYR A 35 2.22 -1.95 -10.85
N GLY A 36 2.98 -1.83 -11.92
CA GLY A 36 2.59 -0.95 -13.01
C GLY A 36 3.72 -0.57 -13.96
N PRO A 37 3.46 0.41 -14.85
CA PRO A 37 4.48 0.96 -15.74
C PRO A 37 5.46 1.86 -14.96
N ARG A 38 6.35 2.56 -15.69
CA ARG A 38 7.50 3.35 -15.18
C ARG A 38 7.29 4.29 -13.97
N ARG A 39 6.06 4.59 -13.53
CA ARG A 39 5.75 5.55 -12.44
C ARG A 39 5.45 4.93 -11.06
N VAL A 40 5.83 3.67 -10.82
CA VAL A 40 5.64 3.01 -9.51
C VAL A 40 6.35 3.74 -8.36
N PRO A 41 7.60 4.22 -8.49
CA PRO A 41 8.29 4.89 -7.38
C PRO A 41 7.55 6.15 -6.87
N GLN A 42 7.00 6.97 -7.78
CA GLN A 42 6.22 8.15 -7.40
C GLN A 42 4.92 7.77 -6.69
N HIS A 43 4.28 6.66 -7.10
CA HIS A 43 3.09 6.17 -6.41
C HIS A 43 3.40 5.67 -5.00
N LEU A 44 4.52 4.97 -4.82
CA LEU A 44 4.97 4.53 -3.50
C LEU A 44 5.23 5.74 -2.59
N ALA A 45 5.89 6.79 -3.08
CA ALA A 45 6.08 8.03 -2.32
C ALA A 45 4.74 8.64 -1.87
N HIS A 46 3.78 8.82 -2.79
CA HIS A 46 2.46 9.36 -2.42
C HIS A 46 1.72 8.48 -1.39
N VAL A 47 1.86 7.15 -1.46
CA VAL A 47 1.26 6.26 -0.46
C VAL A 47 1.96 6.40 0.89
N ARG A 48 3.29 6.55 0.90
CA ARG A 48 4.05 6.83 2.12
C ARG A 48 3.53 8.10 2.79
N ASP A 49 3.50 9.21 2.05
CA ASP A 49 3.10 10.52 2.59
C ASP A 49 1.65 10.46 3.09
N TYR A 50 0.78 9.76 2.36
CA TYR A 50 -0.61 9.56 2.76
C TYR A 50 -0.76 8.77 4.08
N LEU A 51 -0.01 7.69 4.27
CA LEU A 51 -0.12 6.87 5.48
C LEU A 51 0.65 7.47 6.66
N VAL A 52 1.84 8.02 6.42
CA VAL A 52 2.72 8.53 7.48
C VAL A 52 2.34 9.95 7.86
N GLU A 53 2.33 10.89 6.91
CA GLU A 53 2.14 12.31 7.22
C GLU A 53 0.67 12.62 7.48
N LYS A 54 -0.24 12.14 6.63
CA LYS A 54 -1.66 12.45 6.77
C LYS A 54 -2.36 11.61 7.86
N HIS A 55 -2.00 10.34 8.02
CA HIS A 55 -2.65 9.42 8.98
C HIS A 55 -1.82 9.12 10.24
N GLY A 56 -0.61 9.68 10.35
CA GLY A 56 0.22 9.56 11.55
C GLY A 56 0.73 8.13 11.82
N ILE A 57 0.75 7.25 10.82
CA ILE A 57 1.28 5.89 11.00
C ILE A 57 2.80 5.96 11.06
N SER A 58 3.39 5.34 12.08
CA SER A 58 4.85 5.26 12.19
C SER A 58 5.45 4.56 10.97
N SER A 59 6.50 5.17 10.39
CA SER A 59 7.03 4.74 9.09
C SER A 59 7.63 3.33 9.08
N ASP A 60 8.09 2.83 10.22
CA ASP A 60 8.60 1.46 10.43
C ASP A 60 7.49 0.39 10.36
N ARG A 61 6.22 0.81 10.44
CA ARG A 61 5.05 -0.05 10.32
C ARG A 61 4.49 -0.13 8.90
N ILE A 62 5.06 0.63 7.96
CA ILE A 62 4.66 0.61 6.55
C ILE A 62 5.80 0.06 5.71
N VAL A 63 5.53 -1.00 4.95
CA VAL A 63 6.47 -1.58 3.99
C VAL A 63 5.93 -1.38 2.58
N LEU A 64 6.68 -0.61 1.78
CA LEU A 64 6.33 -0.27 0.41
C LEU A 64 7.16 -1.12 -0.55
N VAL A 65 6.50 -1.87 -1.42
CA VAL A 65 7.16 -2.80 -2.33
C VAL A 65 6.79 -2.46 -3.78
N ASN A 66 7.81 -2.36 -4.62
CA ASN A 66 7.61 -2.34 -6.07
C ASN A 66 7.38 -3.79 -6.53
N GLY A 67 6.14 -4.11 -6.92
CA GLY A 67 5.75 -5.44 -7.34
C GLY A 67 6.18 -5.80 -8.76
N GLY A 68 6.72 -4.85 -9.52
CA GLY A 68 7.20 -5.06 -10.88
C GLY A 68 6.21 -4.59 -11.96
N HIS A 69 6.48 -5.04 -13.18
CA HIS A 69 5.79 -4.53 -14.37
C HIS A 69 4.38 -5.11 -14.50
N ASN A 70 3.40 -4.23 -14.71
CA ASN A 70 2.05 -4.61 -15.10
C ASN A 70 1.51 -3.58 -16.11
N LYS A 71 0.67 -4.02 -17.06
CA LYS A 71 0.04 -3.15 -18.08
C LYS A 71 -0.80 -2.04 -17.45
N LYS A 72 -1.39 -2.29 -16.29
CA LYS A 72 -2.17 -1.32 -15.51
C LYS A 72 -1.59 -1.20 -14.11
N VAL A 73 -1.82 -0.04 -13.47
CA VAL A 73 -1.48 0.11 -12.05
C VAL A 73 -2.37 -0.84 -11.24
N ARG A 74 -1.73 -1.69 -10.43
CA ARG A 74 -2.39 -2.57 -9.46
C ARG A 74 -1.76 -2.34 -8.11
N THR A 75 -2.59 -2.29 -7.07
CA THR A 75 -2.14 -2.13 -5.68
C THR A 75 -2.72 -3.26 -4.85
N GLU A 76 -1.85 -3.98 -4.17
CA GLU A 76 -2.19 -4.97 -3.15
C GLU A 76 -1.89 -4.37 -1.77
N LEU A 77 -2.80 -4.60 -0.83
CA LEU A 77 -2.70 -4.13 0.54
C LEU A 77 -2.79 -5.34 1.47
N TRP A 78 -1.84 -5.45 2.38
CA TRP A 78 -1.78 -6.54 3.35
C TRP A 78 -1.59 -6.00 4.75
N ILE A 79 -2.16 -6.69 5.72
CA ILE A 79 -1.91 -6.51 7.15
C ILE A 79 -1.29 -7.79 7.65
N VAL A 80 -0.11 -7.67 8.22
CA VAL A 80 0.74 -8.80 8.56
C VAL A 80 1.20 -8.62 10.00
N PRO A 81 1.08 -9.64 10.87
CA PRO A 81 1.62 -9.56 12.21
C PRO A 81 3.11 -9.25 12.19
N THR A 82 3.59 -8.44 13.14
CA THR A 82 5.02 -8.16 13.30
C THR A 82 5.77 -9.47 13.52
N GLY A 83 6.73 -9.78 12.65
CA GLY A 83 7.55 -11.00 12.72
C GLY A 83 7.05 -12.17 11.87
N ALA A 84 5.86 -12.08 11.26
CA ALA A 84 5.37 -13.08 10.31
C ALA A 84 6.04 -12.94 8.92
N GLU A 85 5.88 -13.96 8.07
CA GLU A 85 6.43 -13.94 6.71
C GLU A 85 5.74 -12.84 5.86
N PRO A 86 6.51 -11.97 5.17
CA PRO A 86 5.94 -10.91 4.35
C PRO A 86 5.31 -11.46 3.06
N PRO A 87 4.31 -10.77 2.49
CA PRO A 87 3.76 -11.12 1.19
C PRO A 87 4.84 -11.00 0.11
N LYS A 88 4.87 -11.98 -0.79
CA LYS A 88 5.76 -11.98 -1.95
C LYS A 88 5.03 -11.35 -3.13
N PRO A 89 5.63 -10.38 -3.83
CA PRO A 89 5.03 -9.84 -5.03
C PRO A 89 4.88 -10.92 -6.10
N ASP A 90 3.69 -11.01 -6.69
CA ASP A 90 3.41 -11.88 -7.82
C ASP A 90 2.80 -11.06 -8.96
N PRO A 91 3.60 -10.68 -9.98
CA PRO A 91 3.11 -9.87 -11.11
C PRO A 91 2.07 -10.59 -11.98
N ASN A 92 1.88 -11.91 -11.83
CA ASN A 92 0.98 -12.73 -12.63
C ASN A 92 -0.34 -13.07 -11.93
N PHE A 93 -0.51 -12.70 -10.66
CA PHE A 93 -1.75 -12.92 -9.90
C PHE A 93 -2.98 -12.23 -10.52
#